data_AF-C1D3J6-F1
#
_entry.id   AF-C1D3J6-F1
#
_cell.length_a   1.000
_cell.length_b   1.000
_cell.length_c   1.000
_cell.angle_alpha   90.00
_cell.angle_beta   90.00
_cell.angle_gamma   90.00
#
_symmetry.space_group_name_H-M   'P 1'
#
loop_
_entity.id
_entity.type
_entity.pdbx_description
1 polymer ?
#
loop_
_entity_poly.entity_id
_entity_poly.type
_entity_poly.pdbx_seq_one_letter_code
_entity_poly.pdbx_strand_id
1 'polypeptide(L)' 'MDLESWTPKDKARRLAVLVALYLSTMLMVVSVLALKWPWFVAPLVGAVGYAVAFYVAYAILRNTFRR' A
#
# COMPACT_ATOMS: atom_id res chain seq x y z
N MET A 1 17.98 -10.43 -17.28
CA MET A 1 17.28 -10.85 -16.05
C MET A 1 16.01 -11.54 -16.49
N ASP A 2 15.92 -12.86 -16.33
CA ASP A 2 14.68 -13.59 -16.59
C ASP A 2 13.58 -13.08 -15.65
N LEU A 3 12.68 -12.27 -16.22
CA LEU A 3 11.48 -11.76 -15.56
C LEU A 3 10.47 -12.88 -15.25
N GLU A 4 10.73 -14.09 -15.74
CA GLU A 4 9.88 -15.28 -15.57
C GLU A 4 10.14 -16.07 -14.29
N SER A 5 11.25 -15.84 -13.58
CA SER A 5 11.55 -16.57 -12.32
C SER A 5 10.78 -16.07 -11.09
N TRP A 6 9.90 -15.08 -11.24
CA TRP A 6 9.19 -14.50 -10.11
C TRP A 6 8.09 -15.40 -9.60
N THR A 7 8.23 -15.83 -8.35
CA THR A 7 7.16 -16.58 -7.68
C THR A 7 5.90 -15.71 -7.58
N PRO A 8 4.69 -16.28 -7.74
CA PRO A 8 3.42 -15.54 -7.64
C PRO A 8 3.29 -14.74 -6.33
N LYS A 9 3.90 -15.25 -5.25
CA LYS A 9 3.95 -14.62 -3.93
C LYS A 9 4.78 -13.32 -3.95
N ASP A 10 5.90 -13.30 -4.66
CA ASP A 10 6.75 -12.11 -4.78
C ASP A 10 6.09 -11.02 -5.61
N LYS A 11 5.39 -11.41 -6.68
CA LYS A 11 4.59 -10.49 -7.50
C LYS A 11 3.46 -9.86 -6.70
N ALA A 12 2.71 -10.66 -5.94
CA ALA A 12 1.66 -10.19 -5.03
C ALA A 12 2.18 -9.15 -4.03
N ARG A 13 3.32 -9.44 -3.40
CA ARG A 13 3.93 -8.56 -2.40
C ARG A 13 4.37 -7.23 -3.01
N ARG A 14 5.08 -7.24 -4.14
CA ARG A 14 5.55 -6.00 -4.77
C ARG A 14 4.41 -5.10 -5.22
N LEU A 15 3.38 -5.69 -5.83
CA LEU A 15 2.17 -4.95 -6.22
C LEU A 15 1.42 -4.40 -5.01
N ALA A 16 1.31 -5.17 -3.93
CA ALA A 16 0.70 -4.71 -2.69
C ALA A 16 1.47 -3.51 -2.08
N VAL A 17 2.81 -3.53 -2.10
CA VAL A 17 3.63 -2.40 -1.65
C VAL A 17 3.38 -1.16 -2.49
N LEU A 18 3.34 -1.29 -3.83
CA LEU A 18 3.09 -0.17 -4.73
C LEU A 18 1.70 0.47 -4.48
N VAL A 19 0.67 -0.36 -4.34
CA VAL A 19 -0.69 0.09 -4.03
C VAL A 19 -0.76 0.76 -2.65
N ALA A 20 -0.14 0.13 -1.63
CA ALA A 20 -0.14 0.66 -0.28
C ALA A 20 0.61 1.99 -0.18
N LEU A 21 1.75 2.13 -0.87
CA LEU A 21 2.49 3.39 -0.95
C LEU A 21 1.63 4.49 -1.55
N TYR A 22 1.04 4.26 -2.73
CA TYR A 22 0.19 5.23 -3.40
C TYR A 22 -0.97 5.70 -2.53
N LEU A 23 -1.69 4.76 -1.90
CA LEU A 23 -2.81 5.09 -1.02
C LEU A 23 -2.34 5.83 0.24
N SER A 24 -1.21 5.43 0.82
CA SER A 24 -0.62 6.10 1.97
C SER A 24 -0.25 7.55 1.65
N THR A 25 0.39 7.84 0.52
CA THR A 25 0.70 9.22 0.12
C THR A 25 -0.56 10.03 -0.11
N MET A 26 -1.59 9.46 -0.74
CA MET A 26 -2.88 10.13 -0.91
C MET A 26 -3.53 10.47 0.43
N LEU A 27 -3.54 9.53 1.39
CA LEU A 27 -4.06 9.78 2.74
C LEU A 27 -3.31 10.92 3.46
N MET A 28 -1.98 10.96 3.34
CA MET A 28 -1.19 12.06 3.90
C MET A 28 -1.57 13.40 3.26
N VAL A 29 -1.66 13.47 1.93
CA VAL A 29 -2.05 14.69 1.20
C VAL A 29 -3.44 15.15 1.60
N VAL A 30 -4.42 14.23 1.66
CA VAL A 30 -5.80 14.53 2.10
C VAL A 30 -5.83 15.01 3.55
N SER A 31 -5.07 14.37 4.44
CA SER A 31 -5.03 14.77 5.86
C SER A 31 -4.52 16.20 6.06
N VAL A 32 -3.52 16.62 5.29
CA VAL A 32 -2.95 17.97 5.39
C VAL A 32 -3.80 19.01 4.65
N LEU A 33 -4.22 18.72 3.42
CA LEU A 33 -4.85 19.72 2.55
C LEU A 33 -6.37 19.80 2.72
N ALA A 34 -7.05 18.66 2.83
CA ALA A 34 -8.52 18.63 2.89
C ALA A 34 -9.01 18.72 4.35
N LEU A 35 -8.42 17.94 5.24
CA LEU A 35 -8.84 17.87 6.64
C LEU A 35 -8.15 18.91 7.53
N LYS A 36 -7.08 19.56 7.03
CA LYS A 36 -6.26 20.54 7.77
C LYS A 36 -5.79 20.01 9.12
N TRP A 37 -5.48 18.72 9.20
CA TRP A 37 -4.99 18.11 10.43
C TRP A 37 -3.60 18.66 10.79
N PRO A 38 -3.23 18.62 12.08
CA PRO A 38 -1.90 19.02 12.49
C PRO A 38 -0.83 18.22 11.73
N TRP A 39 0.27 18.89 11.37
CA TRP A 39 1.33 18.32 10.52
C TRP A 39 1.92 17.01 11.06
N PHE A 40 1.91 16.82 12.39
CA PHE A 40 2.42 15.62 13.06
C PHE A 40 1.44 14.44 13.01
N VAL A 41 0.15 14.67 12.74
CA VAL A 41 -0.86 13.60 12.59
C VAL A 41 -0.78 12.96 11.20
N ALA A 42 -0.48 13.74 10.16
CA ALA A 42 -0.34 13.26 8.79
C ALA A 42 0.58 12.03 8.63
N PRO A 43 1.82 11.99 9.17
CA PRO A 43 2.67 10.80 9.07
C PRO A 43 2.11 9.59 9.83
N LEU A 44 1.39 9.78 10.94
CA LEU A 44 0.72 8.68 11.65
C LEU A 44 -0.38 8.06 10.78
N VAL A 45 -1.15 8.90 10.11
CA VAL A 45 -2.21 8.46 9.18
C VAL A 45 -1.62 7.72 7.99
N GLY A 46 -0.52 8.22 7.44
CA GLY A 46 0.23 7.53 6.39
C GLY A 46 0.70 6.15 6.85
N ALA A 47 1.36 6.06 8.01
CA ALA A 47 1.86 4.78 8.53
C ALA A 47 0.75 3.76 8.78
N VAL A 48 -0.35 4.17 9.43
CA VAL A 48 -1.50 3.31 9.70
C VAL A 48 -2.19 2.93 8.38
N GLY A 49 -2.40 3.89 7.49
CA GLY A 49 -3.00 3.68 6.17
C GLY A 49 -2.19 2.73 5.31
N TYR A 50 -0.86 2.84 5.31
CA TYR A 50 0.04 1.92 4.63
C TYR A 50 -0.11 0.50 5.16
N ALA A 51 -0.08 0.31 6.49
CA ALA A 51 -0.20 -1.01 7.08
C ALA A 51 -1.52 -1.68 6.66
N VAL A 52 -2.64 -0.97 6.81
CA VAL A 52 -3.97 -1.47 6.43
C VAL A 52 -4.03 -1.78 4.94
N ALA A 53 -3.65 -0.83 4.08
CA ALA A 53 -3.70 -1.00 2.63
C ALA A 53 -2.80 -2.14 2.15
N PHE A 54 -1.62 -2.31 2.75
CA PHE A 54 -0.70 -3.39 2.41
C PHE A 54 -1.32 -4.76 2.71
N TYR A 55 -1.85 -4.97 3.92
CA TYR A 55 -2.44 -6.26 4.28
C TYR A 55 -3.66 -6.59 3.42
N VAL A 56 -4.52 -5.60 3.16
CA VAL A 56 -5.71 -5.77 2.30
C VAL A 56 -5.30 -6.09 0.86
N ALA A 57 -4.43 -5.27 0.26
CA ALA A 57 -3.97 -5.48 -1.12
C ALA A 57 -3.23 -6.82 -1.27
N TYR A 58 -2.38 -7.17 -0.29
CA TYR A 58 -1.65 -8.43 -0.30
C TYR A 58 -2.59 -9.64 -0.20
N ALA A 59 -3.61 -9.58 0.66
CA ALA A 59 -4.59 -10.65 0.79
C ALA A 59 -5.36 -10.87 -0.52
N ILE A 60 -5.81 -9.78 -1.17
CA ILE A 60 -6.51 -9.82 -2.45
C ILE A 60 -5.60 -10.40 -3.54
N LEU A 61 -4.40 -9.82 -3.73
CA LEU A 61 -3.47 -10.24 -4.77
C LEU A 61 -2.97 -11.67 -4.58
N ARG A 62 -2.75 -12.10 -3.34
CA ARG A 62 -2.40 -13.49 -3.02
C ARG A 62 -3.49 -14.46 -3.44
N ASN A 63 -4.76 -14.11 -3.27
CA ASN A 63 -5.87 -14.95 -3.69
C ASN A 63 -6.01 -14.97 -5.21
N THR A 64 -5.77 -13.85 -5.88
CA THR A 64 -5.82 -13.76 -7.35
C THR A 64 -4.70 -14.55 -8.02
N PHE A 65 -3.46 -14.45 -7.54
CA PHE A 65 -2.32 -15.15 -8.14
C PHE A 65 -2.13 -16.60 -7.67
N ARG A 66 -2.99 -17.09 -6.76
CA ARG A 66 -3.04 -18.51 -6.37
C ARG A 66 -3.90 -19.35 -7.32
N ARG A 67 -4.77 -18.71 -8.09
CA ARG A 67 -5.48 -19.32 -9.22
C ARG A 67 -4.61 -19.22 -10.46
#